data_AF-A0A7U9HC70-F1
#
_entry.id   AF-A0A7U9HC70-F1
#
_cell.length_a   1.000
_cell.length_b   1.000
_cell.length_c   1.000
_cell.angle_alpha   90.00
_cell.angle_beta   90.00
_cell.angle_gamma   90.00
#
_symmetry.space_group_name_H-M   'P 1'
#
loop_
_entity.id
_entity.type
_entity.pdbx_description
1 polymer ?
#
loop_
_entity_poly.entity_id
_entity_poly.type
_entity_poly.pdbx_seq_one_letter_code
_entity_poly.pdbx_strand_id
1 'polypeptide(L)'
;MRDIAAASGVSVAAIGYHFGSREALLTSALIEAIDEWGTRLGRTLSAYGSEGASAAEHYEALGAAVIGSFTEDRTLWLATLEALVQAEHSDDLRRYLATGQAQGRRGLAALLRGTSEDDIDDATARSPGSTQLALFTGLMTQWLTDPDQAPRAPEGVSGLRALTHLVRSEV
;
A
#
# COMPACT_ATOMS: atom_id res chain seq x y z
N MET A 1 -16.18 -5.29 -22.15
CA MET A 1 -15.71 -4.71 -23.43
C MET A 1 -16.72 -3.71 -23.96
N ARG A 2 -17.97 -4.09 -24.26
CA ARG A 2 -19.01 -3.13 -24.70
C ARG A 2 -19.32 -2.05 -23.65
N ASP A 3 -19.47 -2.43 -22.39
CA ASP A 3 -19.75 -1.46 -21.31
C ASP A 3 -18.56 -0.50 -21.08
N ILE A 4 -17.33 -1.03 -21.18
CA ILE A 4 -16.10 -0.24 -21.09
C ILE A 4 -15.99 0.74 -22.26
N ALA A 5 -16.31 0.30 -23.49
CA ALA A 5 -16.35 1.15 -24.67
C ALA A 5 -17.38 2.28 -24.52
N ALA A 6 -18.58 1.97 -24.00
CA ALA A 6 -19.61 2.96 -23.74
C ALA A 6 -19.19 3.98 -22.67
N ALA A 7 -18.54 3.53 -21.59
CA ALA A 7 -18.06 4.40 -20.51
C ALA A 7 -16.85 5.27 -20.92
N SER A 8 -15.95 4.75 -21.77
CA SER A 8 -14.73 5.45 -22.20
C SER A 8 -14.92 6.32 -23.45
N GLY A 9 -16.03 6.16 -24.18
CA GLY A 9 -16.24 6.82 -25.48
C GLY A 9 -15.36 6.25 -26.61
N VAL A 10 -14.63 5.16 -26.37
CA VAL A 10 -13.74 4.51 -27.35
C VAL A 10 -14.42 3.29 -27.97
N SER A 11 -14.16 3.01 -29.25
CA SER A 11 -14.75 1.84 -29.91
C SER A 11 -14.19 0.51 -29.38
N VAL A 12 -15.02 -0.53 -29.36
CA VAL A 12 -14.60 -1.90 -29.00
C VAL A 12 -13.44 -2.39 -29.86
N ALA A 13 -13.39 -1.99 -31.14
CA ALA A 13 -12.31 -2.34 -32.06
C ALA A 13 -10.98 -1.69 -31.68
N ALA A 14 -10.97 -0.41 -31.30
CA ALA A 14 -9.78 0.28 -30.83
C ALA A 14 -9.26 -0.30 -29.50
N ILE A 15 -10.18 -0.64 -28.59
CA ILE A 15 -9.84 -1.32 -27.33
C ILE A 15 -9.22 -2.70 -27.61
N GLY A 16 -9.84 -3.49 -28.50
CA GLY A 16 -9.33 -4.79 -28.90
C GLY A 16 -7.97 -4.72 -29.58
N TYR A 17 -7.71 -3.69 -30.40
CA TYR A 17 -6.41 -3.49 -31.05
C TYR A 17 -5.29 -3.20 -30.04
N HIS A 18 -5.56 -2.38 -29.01
CA HIS A 18 -4.52 -1.96 -28.07
C HIS A 18 -4.27 -2.99 -26.96
N PHE A 19 -5.32 -3.59 -26.43
CA PHE A 19 -5.23 -4.48 -25.27
C PHE A 19 -5.36 -5.96 -25.62
N GLY A 20 -5.82 -6.31 -26.82
CA GLY A 20 -6.01 -7.70 -27.26
C GLY A 20 -7.23 -8.39 -26.64
N SER A 21 -7.33 -8.42 -25.30
CA SER A 21 -8.44 -9.05 -24.57
C SER A 21 -8.99 -8.17 -23.45
N ARG A 22 -10.17 -8.56 -22.94
CA ARG A 22 -10.76 -7.92 -21.76
C ARG A 22 -9.89 -8.16 -20.53
N GLU A 23 -9.37 -9.37 -20.31
CA GLU A 23 -8.52 -9.65 -19.14
C GLU A 23 -7.23 -8.82 -19.17
N ALA A 24 -6.61 -8.67 -20.35
CA ALA A 24 -5.40 -7.86 -20.51
C ALA A 24 -5.67 -6.38 -20.22
N LEU A 25 -6.79 -5.83 -20.70
CA LEU A 25 -7.21 -4.47 -20.33
C LEU A 25 -7.42 -4.31 -18.83
N LEU A 26 -8.15 -5.23 -18.19
CA LEU A 26 -8.44 -5.14 -16.76
C LEU A 26 -7.16 -5.26 -15.93
N THR A 27 -6.24 -6.15 -16.33
CA THR A 27 -4.92 -6.29 -15.70
C THR A 27 -4.13 -4.99 -15.82
N SER A 28 -4.11 -4.37 -17.01
CA SER A 28 -3.43 -3.09 -17.22
C SER A 28 -4.02 -1.96 -16.36
N ALA A 29 -5.35 -1.89 -16.25
CA ALA A 29 -6.03 -0.87 -15.44
C ALA A 29 -5.75 -1.06 -13.94
N LEU A 30 -5.70 -2.31 -13.45
CA LEU A 30 -5.33 -2.60 -12.07
C LEU A 30 -3.88 -2.20 -11.78
N ILE A 31 -2.95 -2.51 -12.70
CA ILE A 31 -1.54 -2.09 -12.63
C ILE A 31 -1.44 -0.57 -12.50
N GLU A 32 -2.13 0.17 -13.38
CA GLU A 32 -2.12 1.64 -13.36
C GLU A 32 -2.68 2.20 -12.04
N ALA A 33 -3.77 1.62 -11.52
CA ALA A 33 -4.33 2.02 -10.23
C ALA A 33 -3.36 1.78 -9.07
N ILE A 34 -2.60 0.68 -9.10
CA ILE A 34 -1.56 0.37 -8.10
C ILE A 34 -0.40 1.36 -8.20
N ASP A 35 0.04 1.72 -9.41
CA ASP A 35 1.12 2.69 -9.60
C ASP A 35 0.72 4.10 -9.14
N GLU A 36 -0.51 4.54 -9.45
CA GLU A 36 -1.05 5.80 -8.97
C GLU A 36 -1.11 5.82 -7.44
N TRP A 37 -1.61 4.73 -6.86
CA TRP A 37 -1.65 4.52 -5.43
C TRP A 37 -0.26 4.61 -4.80
N GLY A 38 0.72 3.84 -5.30
CA GLY A 38 2.08 3.79 -4.76
C GLY A 38 2.77 5.15 -4.83
N THR A 39 2.58 5.87 -5.94
CA THR A 39 3.08 7.24 -6.12
C THR A 39 2.49 8.20 -5.09
N ARG A 40 1.18 8.08 -4.82
CA ARG A 40 0.50 8.95 -3.86
C ARG A 40 0.91 8.64 -2.43
N LEU A 41 0.95 7.36 -2.06
CA LEU A 41 1.46 6.92 -0.76
C LEU A 41 2.91 7.38 -0.55
N GLY A 42 3.78 7.22 -1.54
CA GLY A 42 5.17 7.68 -1.49
C GLY A 42 5.30 9.19 -1.25
N ARG A 43 4.48 10.02 -1.90
CA ARG A 43 4.40 11.47 -1.64
C ARG A 43 3.95 11.79 -0.22
N THR A 44 2.90 11.12 0.25
CA THR A 44 2.43 11.21 1.63
C THR A 44 3.60 10.89 2.55
N LEU A 45 4.16 9.69 2.48
CA LEU A 45 5.27 9.22 3.33
C LEU A 45 6.50 10.15 3.33
N SER A 46 6.83 10.79 2.21
CA SER A 46 7.99 11.69 2.10
C SER A 46 7.79 13.07 2.71
N ALA A 47 6.55 13.47 2.98
CA ALA A 47 6.21 14.83 3.42
C ALA A 47 6.12 15.00 4.95
N TYR A 48 6.37 13.97 5.75
CA TYR A 48 6.16 14.00 7.20
C TYR A 48 7.44 14.09 8.02
N GLY A 49 7.37 14.94 9.05
CA GLY A 49 8.41 15.13 10.05
C GLY A 49 8.56 16.62 10.38
N SER A 50 8.36 17.00 11.64
CA SER A 50 8.73 18.32 12.15
C SER A 50 10.16 18.27 12.69
N GLU A 51 10.95 19.31 12.42
CA GLU A 51 12.27 19.48 13.04
C GLU A 51 12.13 19.45 14.57
N GLY A 52 12.88 18.56 15.24
CA GLY A 52 12.91 18.45 16.69
C GLY A 52 11.92 17.49 17.34
N ALA A 53 11.02 16.84 16.59
CA ALA A 53 10.17 15.77 17.12
C ALA A 53 10.94 14.45 17.32
N SER A 54 10.48 13.64 18.28
CA SER A 54 11.02 12.31 18.56
C SER A 54 10.63 11.31 17.46
N ALA A 55 11.38 10.21 17.35
CA ALA A 55 11.08 9.14 16.39
C ALA A 55 9.67 8.55 16.56
N ALA A 56 9.14 8.52 17.79
CA ALA A 56 7.79 8.05 18.06
C ALA A 56 6.72 9.02 17.53
N GLU A 57 6.94 10.33 17.69
CA GLU A 57 6.04 11.37 17.17
C GLU A 57 6.07 11.41 15.64
N HIS A 58 7.25 11.23 15.03
CA HIS A 58 7.37 11.09 13.57
C HIS A 58 6.63 9.86 13.05
N TYR A 59 6.75 8.72 13.73
CA TYR A 59 6.03 7.51 13.35
C TYR A 59 4.51 7.66 13.53
N GLU A 60 4.06 8.34 14.58
CA GLU A 60 2.64 8.64 14.76
C GLU A 60 2.10 9.56 13.66
N ALA A 61 2.85 10.61 13.31
CA ALA A 61 2.50 11.50 12.20
C ALA A 61 2.43 10.74 10.87
N LEU A 62 3.37 9.83 10.62
CA LEU A 62 3.35 8.92 9.47
C LEU A 62 2.07 8.07 9.44
N GLY A 63 1.70 7.49 10.58
CA GLY A 63 0.47 6.71 10.69
C GLY A 63 -0.78 7.55 10.39
N ALA A 64 -0.85 8.78 10.93
CA ALA A 64 -1.99 9.68 10.71
C ALA A 64 -2.13 10.07 9.24
N ALA A 65 -1.01 10.31 8.57
CA ALA A 65 -0.94 10.59 7.15
C ALA A 65 -1.48 9.46 6.27
N VAL A 66 -1.00 8.25 6.54
CA VAL A 66 -1.41 7.04 5.81
C VAL A 66 -2.90 6.79 6.04
N ILE A 67 -3.39 6.95 7.27
CA ILE A 67 -4.82 6.86 7.59
C ILE A 67 -5.64 7.88 6.79
N GLY A 68 -5.20 9.15 6.74
CA GLY A 68 -5.86 10.19 5.95
C GLY A 68 -6.04 9.76 4.48
N SER A 69 -4.99 9.20 3.89
CA SER A 69 -5.02 8.72 2.50
C SER A 69 -6.03 7.58 2.25
N PHE A 70 -6.39 6.78 3.26
CA PHE A 70 -7.44 5.76 3.10
C PHE A 70 -8.81 6.35 2.84
N THR A 71 -9.07 7.52 3.42
CA THR A 71 -10.35 8.23 3.28
C THR A 71 -10.39 9.06 2.01
N GLU A 72 -9.28 9.73 1.67
CA GLU A 72 -9.18 10.60 0.49
C GLU A 72 -9.20 9.80 -0.81
N ASP A 73 -8.57 8.62 -0.83
CA ASP A 73 -8.38 7.83 -2.05
C ASP A 73 -8.97 6.42 -1.96
N ARG A 74 -10.10 6.29 -1.24
CA ARG A 74 -10.79 5.02 -0.96
C ARG A 74 -10.90 4.10 -2.18
N THR A 75 -11.22 4.64 -3.35
CA THR A 75 -11.36 3.88 -4.60
C THR A 75 -10.07 3.19 -5.03
N LEU A 76 -8.92 3.88 -4.94
CA LEU A 76 -7.62 3.32 -5.30
C LEU A 76 -7.21 2.20 -4.33
N TRP A 77 -7.54 2.35 -3.05
CA TRP A 77 -7.31 1.33 -2.04
C TRP A 77 -8.17 0.08 -2.25
N LEU A 78 -9.44 0.25 -2.60
CA LEU A 78 -10.31 -0.87 -2.99
C LEU A 78 -9.80 -1.58 -4.25
N ALA A 79 -9.35 -0.84 -5.26
CA ALA A 79 -8.76 -1.42 -6.47
C ALA A 79 -7.51 -2.27 -6.16
N THR A 80 -6.71 -1.86 -5.17
CA THR A 80 -5.55 -2.64 -4.72
C THR A 80 -5.96 -3.97 -4.07
N LEU A 81 -7.03 -3.97 -3.25
CA LEU A 81 -7.60 -5.20 -2.69
C LEU A 81 -8.17 -6.12 -3.78
N GLU A 82 -8.88 -5.55 -4.75
CA GLU A 82 -9.39 -6.29 -5.90
C GLU A 82 -8.25 -6.90 -6.73
N ALA A 83 -7.16 -6.17 -6.94
CA ALA A 83 -5.98 -6.66 -7.64
C ALA A 83 -5.35 -7.88 -6.95
N LEU A 84 -5.28 -7.88 -5.61
CA LEU A 84 -4.78 -9.02 -4.83
C LEU A 84 -5.63 -10.27 -5.05
N VAL A 85 -6.95 -10.14 -5.06
CA VAL A 85 -7.87 -11.26 -5.35
C VAL A 85 -7.73 -11.70 -6.81
N GLN A 86 -7.59 -10.75 -7.74
CA GLN A 86 -7.51 -11.03 -9.16
C GLN A 86 -6.19 -11.72 -9.56
N ALA A 87 -5.11 -11.51 -8.80
CA ALA A 87 -3.82 -12.15 -9.03
C ALA A 87 -3.86 -13.68 -8.90
N GLU A 88 -4.83 -14.25 -8.20
CA GLU A 88 -5.05 -15.70 -8.17
C GLU A 88 -5.43 -16.26 -9.55
N HIS A 89 -5.98 -15.41 -10.42
CA HIS A 89 -6.41 -15.77 -11.77
C HIS A 89 -5.48 -15.23 -12.87
N SER A 90 -4.41 -14.51 -12.51
CA SER A 90 -3.49 -13.89 -13.47
C SER A 90 -2.04 -13.95 -12.96
N ASP A 91 -1.24 -14.81 -13.58
CA ASP A 91 0.19 -14.96 -13.25
C ASP A 91 0.97 -13.67 -13.50
N ASP A 92 0.59 -12.90 -14.51
CA ASP A 92 1.21 -11.62 -14.85
C ASP A 92 0.97 -10.58 -13.75
N LEU A 93 -0.28 -10.46 -13.29
CA LEU A 93 -0.64 -9.57 -12.19
C LEU A 93 0.03 -10.01 -10.89
N ARG A 94 0.09 -11.32 -10.61
CA ARG A 94 0.77 -11.86 -9.43
C ARG A 94 2.25 -11.50 -9.41
N ARG A 95 2.96 -11.66 -10.54
CA ARG A 95 4.38 -11.29 -10.67
C ARG A 95 4.60 -9.79 -10.50
N TYR A 96 3.72 -8.98 -11.05
CA TYR A 96 3.77 -7.53 -10.89
C TYR A 96 3.59 -7.12 -9.42
N LEU A 97 2.55 -7.63 -8.75
CA LEU A 97 2.30 -7.37 -7.33
C LEU A 97 3.43 -7.87 -6.43
N ALA A 98 4.00 -9.04 -6.70
CA ALA A 98 5.13 -9.57 -5.93
C ALA A 98 6.36 -8.66 -6.03
N THR A 99 6.62 -8.11 -7.22
CA THR A 99 7.69 -7.13 -7.45
C THR A 99 7.41 -5.84 -6.68
N GLY A 100 6.19 -5.31 -6.77
CA GLY A 100 5.77 -4.11 -6.04
C GLY A 100 5.85 -4.28 -4.52
N GLN A 101 5.48 -5.45 -3.99
CA GLN A 101 5.65 -5.75 -2.56
C GLN A 101 7.13 -5.78 -2.14
N ALA A 102 8.01 -6.36 -2.95
CA ALA A 102 9.44 -6.37 -2.65
C ALA A 102 10.03 -4.95 -2.58
N GLN A 103 9.66 -4.10 -3.55
CA GLN A 103 10.03 -2.69 -3.57
C GLN A 103 9.44 -1.94 -2.36
N GLY A 104 8.13 -2.08 -2.10
CA GLY A 104 7.46 -1.41 -0.99
C GLY A 104 8.06 -1.76 0.38
N ARG A 105 8.46 -3.02 0.60
CA ARG A 105 9.14 -3.43 1.84
C ARG A 105 10.50 -2.74 2.00
N ARG A 106 11.26 -2.59 0.91
CA ARG A 106 12.55 -1.89 0.93
C ARG A 106 12.36 -0.39 1.19
N GLY A 107 11.43 0.26 0.50
CA GLY A 107 11.09 1.68 0.71
C GLY A 107 10.61 1.98 2.14
N LEU A 108 9.74 1.13 2.70
CA LEU A 108 9.30 1.27 4.08
C LEU A 108 10.43 1.06 5.09
N ALA A 109 11.32 0.09 4.85
CA ALA A 109 12.50 -0.10 5.68
C ALA A 109 13.45 1.12 5.65
N ALA A 110 13.67 1.69 4.46
CA ALA A 110 14.47 2.90 4.27
C ALA A 110 13.89 4.08 5.06
N LEU A 111 12.58 4.28 4.95
CA LEU A 111 11.87 5.32 5.66
C LEU A 111 11.97 5.16 7.18
N LEU A 112 11.76 3.95 7.70
CA LEU A 112 11.87 3.67 9.14
C LEU A 112 13.30 3.87 9.68
N ARG A 113 14.31 3.71 8.83
CA ARG A 113 15.72 3.92 9.16
C ARG A 113 16.21 5.35 8.91
N GLY A 114 15.45 6.16 8.18
CA GLY A 114 15.87 7.48 7.73
C GLY A 114 17.10 7.42 6.81
N THR A 115 17.16 6.43 5.93
CA THR A 115 18.32 6.19 5.03
C THR A 115 17.86 5.96 3.59
N SER A 116 18.81 5.80 2.66
CA SER A 116 18.50 5.49 1.25
C SER A 116 18.00 4.04 1.11
N GLU A 117 17.14 3.78 0.12
CA GLU A 117 16.74 2.41 -0.23
C GLU A 117 17.92 1.54 -0.65
N ASP A 118 18.95 2.14 -1.26
CA ASP A 118 20.18 1.44 -1.69
C ASP A 118 20.99 0.91 -0.50
N ASP A 119 20.82 1.49 0.68
CA ASP A 119 21.48 1.09 1.92
C ASP A 119 20.71 -0.01 2.68
N ILE A 120 19.54 -0.42 2.17
CA ILE A 120 18.69 -1.43 2.82
C ILE A 120 19.03 -2.84 2.33
N ASP A 121 19.60 -3.62 3.25
CA ASP A 121 19.83 -5.04 3.06
C ASP A 121 18.55 -5.88 3.04
N ASP A 122 18.68 -7.09 2.51
CA ASP A 122 17.58 -8.05 2.38
C ASP A 122 16.93 -8.42 3.72
N ALA A 123 17.71 -8.47 4.79
CA ALA A 123 17.22 -8.81 6.12
C ALA A 123 16.31 -7.71 6.68
N THR A 124 16.72 -6.45 6.52
CA THR A 124 15.94 -5.28 6.95
C THR A 124 14.67 -5.12 6.10
N ALA A 125 14.74 -5.34 4.79
CA ALA A 125 13.54 -5.36 3.95
C ALA A 125 12.57 -6.49 4.37
N ARG A 126 13.09 -7.70 4.63
CA ARG A 126 12.25 -8.87 4.97
C ARG A 126 11.73 -8.90 6.41
N SER A 127 12.34 -8.17 7.33
CA SER A 127 11.88 -8.09 8.72
C SER A 127 11.11 -6.77 8.96
N PRO A 128 11.74 -5.65 9.37
CA PRO A 128 10.99 -4.44 9.70
C PRO A 128 10.18 -3.87 8.52
N GLY A 129 10.72 -3.90 7.29
CA GLY A 129 9.98 -3.44 6.11
C GLY A 129 8.71 -4.25 5.83
N SER A 130 8.80 -5.58 5.96
CA SER A 130 7.66 -6.48 5.76
C SER A 130 6.63 -6.38 6.88
N THR A 131 7.08 -6.24 8.13
CA THR A 131 6.18 -5.99 9.27
C THR A 131 5.43 -4.67 9.09
N GLN A 132 6.12 -3.60 8.68
CA GLN A 132 5.49 -2.32 8.43
C GLN A 132 4.45 -2.39 7.31
N LEU A 133 4.79 -3.04 6.20
CA LEU A 133 3.85 -3.22 5.09
C LEU A 133 2.60 -3.96 5.56
N ALA A 134 2.76 -5.04 6.33
CA ALA A 134 1.64 -5.81 6.88
C ALA A 134 0.75 -4.97 7.80
N LEU A 135 1.33 -4.10 8.64
CA LEU A 135 0.58 -3.19 9.50
C LEU A 135 -0.23 -2.19 8.69
N PHE A 136 0.36 -1.58 7.66
CA PHE A 136 -0.35 -0.64 6.78
C PHE A 136 -1.48 -1.33 6.01
N THR A 137 -1.24 -2.52 5.44
CA THR A 137 -2.29 -3.27 4.75
C THR A 137 -3.41 -3.67 5.72
N GLY A 138 -3.09 -4.13 6.93
CA GLY A 138 -4.12 -4.49 7.92
C GLY A 138 -4.93 -3.29 8.41
N LEU A 139 -4.29 -2.14 8.57
CA LEU A 139 -4.95 -0.90 8.96
C LEU A 139 -5.86 -0.38 7.84
N MET A 140 -5.37 -0.40 6.60
CA MET A 140 -6.16 -0.11 5.40
C MET A 140 -7.43 -0.96 5.36
N THR A 141 -7.33 -2.28 5.54
CA THR A 141 -8.49 -3.18 5.54
C THR A 141 -9.51 -2.82 6.62
N GLN A 142 -9.06 -2.51 7.84
CA GLN A 142 -9.97 -2.08 8.93
C GLN A 142 -10.69 -0.78 8.57
N TRP A 143 -9.96 0.22 8.07
CA TRP A 143 -10.50 1.51 7.64
C TRP A 143 -11.48 1.42 6.48
N LEU A 144 -11.23 0.51 5.54
CA LEU A 144 -12.15 0.28 4.43
C LEU A 144 -13.43 -0.44 4.88
N THR A 145 -13.36 -1.24 5.95
CA THR A 145 -14.48 -2.04 6.47
C THR A 145 -15.39 -1.26 7.41
N ASP A 146 -14.81 -0.64 8.44
CA ASP A 146 -15.53 0.11 9.48
C ASP A 146 -14.69 1.32 9.91
N PRO A 147 -14.78 2.46 9.19
CA PRO A 147 -13.98 3.65 9.48
C PRO A 147 -14.34 4.31 10.83
N ASP A 148 -15.53 4.02 11.37
CA ASP A 148 -15.99 4.62 12.63
C ASP A 148 -15.30 3.95 13.84
N GLN A 149 -14.97 2.66 13.72
CA GLN A 149 -14.27 1.88 14.75
C GLN A 149 -12.80 1.59 14.44
N ALA A 150 -12.32 1.98 13.26
CA ALA A 150 -10.94 1.69 12.85
C ALA A 150 -9.91 2.45 13.72
N PRO A 151 -8.76 1.81 14.05
CA PRO A 151 -7.72 2.43 14.87
C PRO A 151 -7.17 3.72 14.28
N ARG A 152 -6.94 4.70 15.16
CA ARG A 152 -6.24 5.95 14.89
C ARG A 152 -4.73 5.76 15.09
N ALA A 153 -3.93 6.70 14.60
CA ALA A 153 -2.47 6.62 14.69
C ALA A 153 -1.94 6.44 16.13
N PRO A 154 -2.43 7.16 17.15
CA PRO A 154 -1.95 6.97 18.53
C PRO A 154 -2.26 5.57 19.09
N GLU A 155 -3.39 4.98 18.67
CA GLU A 155 -3.80 3.63 19.07
C GLU A 155 -2.89 2.57 18.42
N GLY A 156 -2.50 2.78 17.15
CA GLY A 156 -1.51 1.95 16.47
C GLY A 156 -0.16 1.94 17.19
N VAL A 157 0.35 3.11 17.59
CA VAL A 157 1.60 3.23 18.37
C VAL A 157 1.48 2.50 19.72
N SER A 158 0.37 2.71 20.42
CA SER A 158 0.10 2.06 21.71
C SER A 158 0.03 0.54 21.58
N GLY A 159 -0.64 0.04 20.54
CA GLY A 159 -0.72 -1.39 20.21
C GLY A 159 0.64 -2.00 19.89
N LEU A 160 1.48 -1.32 19.11
CA LEU A 160 2.84 -1.79 18.81
C LEU A 160 3.72 -1.87 20.05
N ARG A 161 3.62 -0.92 20.97
CA ARG A 161 4.32 -0.97 22.27
C ARG A 161 3.88 -2.18 23.09
N ALA A 162 2.58 -2.45 23.16
CA ALA A 162 2.04 -3.62 23.86
C ALA A 162 2.52 -4.94 23.24
N LEU A 163 2.49 -5.07 21.91
CA LEU A 163 3.00 -6.24 21.19
C LEU A 163 4.50 -6.44 21.40
N THR A 164 5.28 -5.35 21.33
CA THR A 164 6.73 -5.41 21.57
C THR A 164 7.02 -5.84 23.01
N HIS A 165 6.25 -5.36 23.99
CA HIS A 165 6.38 -5.81 25.37
C HIS A 165 6.09 -7.31 25.49
N LEU A 166 5.04 -7.82 24.84
CA LEU A 166 4.71 -9.25 24.83
C LEU A 166 5.82 -10.12 24.21
N VAL A 167 6.43 -9.67 23.12
CA VAL A 167 7.52 -10.41 22.46
C VAL A 167 8.82 -10.33 23.26
N ARG A 168 9.05 -9.25 24.02
CA ARG A 168 10.23 -9.08 24.87
C ARG A 168 10.10 -9.71 26.25
N SER A 169 8.87 -9.89 26.75
CA SER A 169 8.62 -10.62 27.98
C SER A 169 8.82 -12.11 27.70
N GLU A 170 10.08 -12.54 27.71
CA GLU A 170 10.40 -13.94 27.96
C GLU A 170 9.94 -14.30 29.38
N VAL A 171 9.40 -15.51 29.54
CA VAL A 171 9.12 -16.14 30.84
C VAL A 171 10.40 -16.25 31.66
#